data_AF-A0A2N2UZT5-F1
#
_entry.id   AF-A0A2N2UZT5-F1
#
_cell.length_a   1.000
_cell.length_b   1.000
_cell.length_c   1.000
_cell.angle_alpha   90.00
_cell.angle_beta   90.00
_cell.angle_gamma   90.00
#
_symmetry.space_group_name_H-M   'P 1'
#
loop_
_entity.id
_entity.type
_entity.pdbx_description
1 polymer ?
#
loop_
_entity_poly.entity_id
_entity_poly.type
_entity_poly.pdbx_seq_one_letter_code
_entity_poly.pdbx_strand_id
1 'polypeptide(L)'
;LRPAAVFGAGGQALRTLVASLRNGSRLANYARASLFGRRAMHLVPVETVVAALLFLCARREALHGEVFIVAEDDAPLNNFRDVERALLAALHRPDYPLPPLPLPAGLLAALLRLRGRSELDPHCRYSAAKLRAQGFAPPVAFAAALAAQAERLAGEAA
;
A
#
# COMPACT_ATOMS: atom_id res chain seq x y z
N LEU A 1 6.39 -6.85 -16.93
CA LEU A 1 5.96 -6.89 -15.51
C LEU A 1 5.33 -5.56 -15.15
N ARG A 2 4.22 -5.54 -14.39
CA ARG A 2 3.57 -4.32 -13.89
C ARG A 2 3.47 -4.40 -12.36
N PRO A 3 4.39 -3.77 -11.62
CA PRO A 3 4.27 -3.69 -10.17
C PRO A 3 3.17 -2.70 -9.79
N ALA A 4 2.55 -2.96 -8.63
CA ALA A 4 1.72 -2.00 -7.94
C ALA A 4 2.58 -0.91 -7.26
N ALA A 5 2.05 -0.19 -6.26
CA ALA A 5 2.78 0.85 -5.56
C ALA A 5 3.95 0.26 -4.74
N VAL A 6 5.16 0.40 -5.26
CA VAL A 6 6.36 -0.18 -4.63
C VAL A 6 6.75 0.62 -3.38
N PHE A 7 7.00 -0.08 -2.27
CA PHE A 7 7.60 0.50 -1.07
C PHE A 7 8.87 -0.26 -0.67
N GLY A 8 9.80 0.44 -0.02
CA GLY A 8 11.11 -0.08 0.33
C GLY A 8 12.07 1.04 0.69
N ALA A 9 13.35 0.72 0.86
CA ALA A 9 14.39 1.72 1.07
C ALA A 9 14.40 2.75 -0.08
N GLY A 10 14.37 4.03 0.24
CA GLY A 10 14.28 5.13 -0.75
C GLY A 10 12.90 5.35 -1.39
N GLY A 11 11.90 4.49 -1.13
CA GLY A 11 10.55 4.61 -1.70
C GLY A 11 9.74 5.79 -1.16
N GLN A 12 9.02 6.51 -2.02
CA GLN A 12 8.27 7.73 -1.65
C GLN A 12 6.86 7.48 -1.10
N ALA A 13 6.26 6.33 -1.42
CA ALA A 13 4.85 6.03 -1.10
C ALA A 13 4.56 6.14 0.41
N LEU A 14 5.37 5.47 1.24
CA LEU A 14 5.22 5.52 2.70
C LEU A 14 5.86 6.77 3.31
N ARG A 15 6.91 7.34 2.71
CA ARG A 15 7.56 8.57 3.19
C ARG A 15 6.60 9.75 3.19
N THR A 16 5.82 9.92 2.13
CA THR A 16 4.79 10.96 2.05
C THR A 16 3.74 10.80 3.14
N LEU A 17 3.31 9.56 3.41
CA LEU A 17 2.35 9.28 4.48
C LEU A 17 2.96 9.60 5.86
N VAL A 18 4.18 9.14 6.14
CA VAL A 18 4.92 9.47 7.39
C VAL A 18 5.07 10.98 7.57
N ALA A 19 5.47 11.72 6.55
CA ALA A 19 5.59 13.17 6.61
C ALA A 19 4.24 13.82 6.98
N SER A 20 3.14 13.34 6.40
CA SER A 20 1.79 13.82 6.74
C SER A 20 1.36 13.45 8.16
N LEU A 21 1.74 12.28 8.66
CA LEU A 21 1.46 11.84 10.03
C LEU A 21 2.26 12.62 11.06
N ARG A 22 3.48 13.06 10.71
CA ARG A 22 4.37 13.85 11.57
C ARG A 22 4.00 15.33 11.62
N ASN A 23 3.90 15.95 10.45
CA ASN A 23 3.82 17.41 10.29
C ASN A 23 2.40 17.91 9.95
N GLY A 24 1.50 17.00 9.56
CA GLY A 24 0.13 17.34 9.22
C GLY A 24 -0.76 17.52 10.45
N SER A 25 -1.90 18.17 10.26
CA SER A 25 -2.89 18.30 11.31
C SER A 25 -3.56 16.96 11.62
N ARG A 26 -3.78 16.67 12.91
CA ARG A 26 -4.46 15.45 13.35
C ARG A 26 -5.86 15.32 12.73
N LEU A 27 -6.57 16.44 12.56
CA LEU A 27 -7.88 16.48 11.93
C LEU A 27 -7.82 16.10 10.44
N ALA A 28 -6.82 16.57 9.69
CA ALA A 28 -6.66 16.19 8.29
C ALA A 28 -6.29 14.71 8.15
N ASN A 29 -5.44 14.19 9.05
CA ASN A 29 -5.09 12.77 9.07
C ASN A 29 -6.32 11.91 9.42
N TYR A 30 -7.13 12.33 10.40
CA TYR A 30 -8.41 11.69 10.73
C TYR A 30 -9.38 11.68 9.54
N ALA A 31 -9.54 12.81 8.85
CA ALA A 31 -10.39 12.89 7.66
C ALA A 31 -9.90 11.96 6.54
N ARG A 32 -8.57 11.84 6.34
CA ARG A 32 -8.00 10.87 5.39
C ARG A 32 -8.24 9.42 5.83
N ALA A 33 -8.08 9.10 7.11
CA ALA A 33 -8.37 7.78 7.65
C ALA A 33 -9.84 7.39 7.47
N SER A 34 -10.77 8.34 7.62
CA SER A 34 -12.20 8.16 7.37
C SER A 34 -12.54 7.99 5.88
N LEU A 35 -11.81 8.68 4.99
CA LEU A 35 -12.00 8.63 3.54
C LEU A 35 -11.39 7.39 2.89
N PHE A 36 -10.19 7.01 3.30
CA PHE A 36 -9.44 5.93 2.70
C PHE A 36 -9.58 4.63 3.48
N GLY A 37 -9.72 4.66 4.80
CA GLY A 37 -10.13 3.54 5.64
C GLY A 37 -9.63 2.16 5.19
N ARG A 38 -10.56 1.33 4.72
CA ARG A 38 -10.31 -0.05 4.27
C ARG A 38 -9.97 -0.19 2.78
N ARG A 39 -9.75 0.91 2.06
CA ARG A 39 -9.32 0.87 0.66
C ARG A 39 -7.91 0.31 0.56
N ALA A 40 -7.70 -0.53 -0.44
CA ALA A 40 -6.39 -1.08 -0.72
C ALA A 40 -5.41 0.05 -1.07
N MET A 41 -4.20 -0.01 -0.52
CA MET A 41 -3.13 0.94 -0.91
C MET A 41 -2.31 0.43 -2.10
N HIS A 42 -2.54 -0.81 -2.51
CA HIS A 42 -1.80 -1.47 -3.59
C HIS A 42 -0.30 -1.51 -3.33
N LEU A 43 0.10 -1.61 -2.07
CA LEU A 43 1.52 -1.62 -1.70
C LEU A 43 2.14 -2.97 -2.03
N VAL A 44 3.37 -2.95 -2.54
CA VAL A 44 4.19 -4.14 -2.74
C VAL A 44 5.63 -3.87 -2.27
N PRO A 45 6.24 -4.77 -1.47
CA PRO A 45 7.64 -4.65 -1.09
C PRO A 45 8.55 -4.67 -2.33
N VAL A 46 9.61 -3.86 -2.33
CA VAL A 46 10.60 -3.85 -3.41
C VAL A 46 11.25 -5.22 -3.58
N GLU A 47 11.46 -5.95 -2.49
CA GLU A 47 11.99 -7.30 -2.47
C GLU A 47 11.10 -8.26 -3.26
N THR A 48 9.77 -8.16 -3.10
CA THR A 48 8.80 -8.95 -3.87
C THR A 48 8.86 -8.62 -5.36
N VAL A 49 8.99 -7.34 -5.72
CA VAL A 49 9.10 -6.92 -7.13
C VAL A 49 10.39 -7.42 -7.77
N VAL A 50 11.53 -7.29 -7.07
CA VAL A 50 12.83 -7.77 -7.55
C VAL A 50 12.83 -9.29 -7.69
N ALA A 51 12.30 -10.02 -6.70
CA ALA A 51 12.17 -11.47 -6.78
C ALA A 51 11.28 -11.90 -7.96
N ALA A 52 10.18 -11.19 -8.22
CA ALA A 52 9.32 -11.47 -9.36
C ALA A 52 10.04 -11.24 -10.70
N LEU A 53 10.86 -10.19 -10.81
CA LEU A 53 11.69 -9.94 -11.99
C LEU A 53 12.68 -11.08 -12.20
N LEU A 54 13.46 -11.43 -11.17
CA LEU A 54 14.45 -12.50 -11.24
C LEU A 54 13.81 -13.85 -11.57
N PHE A 55 12.66 -14.14 -10.97
CA PHE A 55 11.88 -15.34 -11.24
C PHE A 55 11.49 -15.44 -12.72
N LEU A 56 10.97 -14.36 -13.31
CA LEU A 56 10.59 -14.34 -14.72
C LEU A 56 11.80 -14.40 -15.66
N CYS A 57 12.91 -13.73 -15.31
CA CYS A 57 14.15 -13.78 -16.08
C CYS A 57 14.81 -15.17 -16.07
N ALA A 58 14.65 -15.94 -14.99
CA ALA A 58 15.20 -17.29 -14.88
C ALA A 58 14.41 -18.34 -15.69
N ARG A 59 13.22 -18.01 -16.21
CA ARG A 59 12.41 -18.95 -16.99
C ARG A 59 13.02 -19.18 -18.37
N ARG A 60 13.06 -20.45 -18.76
CA ARG A 60 13.51 -20.88 -20.10
C ARG A 60 12.38 -20.84 -21.14
N GLU A 61 11.13 -20.82 -20.68
CA GLU A 61 9.94 -20.75 -21.53
C GLU A 61 9.72 -19.33 -22.05
N ALA A 62 9.23 -19.23 -23.28
CA ALA A 62 8.85 -17.94 -23.84
C ALA A 62 7.62 -17.40 -23.08
N LEU A 63 7.72 -16.17 -22.57
CA LEU A 63 6.62 -15.49 -21.89
C LEU A 63 5.59 -14.88 -22.85
N HIS A 64 5.77 -15.04 -24.17
CA HIS A 64 4.84 -14.61 -25.24
C HIS A 64 4.28 -13.17 -25.12
N GLY A 65 5.05 -12.23 -24.55
CA GLY A 65 4.61 -10.86 -24.35
C GLY A 65 3.55 -10.69 -23.24
N GLU A 66 3.38 -11.70 -22.40
CA GLU A 66 2.39 -11.68 -21.34
C GLU A 66 2.68 -10.63 -20.27
N VAL A 67 1.61 -9.95 -19.84
CA VAL A 67 1.67 -9.02 -18.72
C VAL A 67 1.42 -9.77 -17.40
N PHE A 68 2.39 -9.67 -16.49
CA PHE A 68 2.29 -10.14 -15.11
C PHE A 68 2.15 -8.96 -14.16
N ILE A 69 1.20 -9.03 -13.23
CA ILE A 69 0.98 -8.04 -12.18
C ILE A 69 1.68 -8.51 -10.91
N VAL A 70 2.43 -7.62 -10.25
CA VAL A 70 2.98 -7.86 -8.91
C VAL A 70 2.24 -6.97 -7.93
N ALA A 71 1.39 -7.57 -7.12
CA ALA A 71 0.58 -6.90 -6.12
C ALA A 71 0.40 -7.80 -4.90
N GLU A 72 0.24 -7.18 -3.73
CA GLU A 72 -0.05 -7.86 -2.47
C GLU A 72 -1.38 -7.40 -1.89
N ASP A 73 -2.36 -7.10 -2.75
CA ASP A 73 -3.70 -6.65 -2.33
C ASP A 73 -4.46 -7.68 -1.47
N ASP A 74 -4.07 -8.95 -1.58
CA ASP A 74 -4.59 -10.05 -0.76
C ASP A 74 -4.07 -10.04 0.68
N ALA A 75 -3.00 -9.29 0.96
CA ALA A 75 -2.52 -9.14 2.32
C ALA A 75 -3.54 -8.31 3.14
N PRO A 76 -4.02 -8.83 4.29
CA PRO A 76 -5.08 -8.16 5.06
C PRO A 76 -4.66 -6.77 5.54
N LEU A 77 -3.36 -6.54 5.75
CA LEU A 77 -2.81 -5.26 6.21
C LEU A 77 -2.60 -4.24 5.08
N ASN A 78 -2.79 -4.61 3.80
CA ASN A 78 -2.56 -3.73 2.66
C ASN A 78 -3.73 -2.78 2.38
N ASN A 79 -4.23 -2.15 3.44
CA ASN A 79 -5.24 -1.11 3.37
C ASN A 79 -4.78 0.14 4.13
N PHE A 80 -5.36 1.28 3.77
CA PHE A 80 -4.91 2.58 4.28
C PHE A 80 -4.84 2.62 5.81
N ARG A 81 -5.88 2.14 6.49
CA ARG A 81 -5.97 2.23 7.94
C ARG A 81 -4.97 1.34 8.66
N ASP A 82 -4.76 0.11 8.18
CA ASP A 82 -3.81 -0.80 8.80
C ASP A 82 -2.36 -0.37 8.56
N VAL A 83 -2.05 0.14 7.37
CA VAL A 83 -0.75 0.76 7.06
C VAL A 83 -0.52 2.00 7.93
N GLU A 84 -1.50 2.90 8.01
CA GLU A 84 -1.42 4.10 8.85
C GLU A 84 -1.15 3.74 10.31
N ARG A 85 -1.87 2.74 10.85
CA ARG A 85 -1.71 2.28 12.23
C ARG A 85 -0.32 1.68 12.48
N ALA A 86 0.21 0.91 11.54
CA ALA A 86 1.58 0.39 11.64
C ALA A 86 2.62 1.53 11.68
N LEU A 87 2.42 2.58 10.88
CA LEU A 87 3.28 3.75 10.89
C LEU A 87 3.16 4.58 12.17
N LEU A 88 1.93 4.79 12.68
CA LEU A 88 1.72 5.50 13.96
C LEU A 88 2.40 4.79 15.13
N ALA A 89 2.31 3.45 15.16
CA ALA A 89 2.98 2.63 16.17
C ALA A 89 4.50 2.81 16.13
N ALA A 90 5.13 2.68 14.96
CA ALA A 90 6.59 2.88 14.81
C ALA A 90 7.02 4.32 15.16
N LEU A 91 6.18 5.32 14.86
CA LEU A 91 6.45 6.73 15.20
C LEU A 91 6.16 7.07 16.68
N HIS A 92 5.79 6.10 17.51
CA HIS A 92 5.39 6.29 18.90
C HIS A 92 4.28 7.36 19.07
N ARG A 93 3.37 7.44 18.08
CA ARG A 93 2.24 8.38 18.12
C ARG A 93 0.95 7.66 18.51
N PRO A 94 0.14 8.27 19.40
CA PRO A 94 -1.13 7.68 19.78
C PRO A 94 -2.08 7.68 18.58
N ASP A 95 -2.88 6.63 18.49
CA ASP A 95 -3.96 6.54 17.52
C ASP A 95 -5.05 7.62 17.79
N TYR A 96 -6.05 7.68 16.93
CA TYR A 96 -7.17 8.60 17.09
C TYR A 96 -8.04 8.20 18.30
N PRO A 97 -8.56 9.18 19.07
CA PRO A 97 -9.42 8.89 20.23
C PRO A 97 -10.75 8.25 19.83
N LEU A 98 -11.22 8.50 18.59
CA LEU A 98 -12.38 7.87 18.00
C LEU A 98 -11.96 7.08 16.77
N PRO A 99 -12.59 5.92 16.49
CA PRO A 99 -12.33 5.18 15.26
C PRO A 99 -12.76 6.04 14.05
N PRO A 100 -11.93 6.13 12.99
CA PRO A 100 -12.30 6.86 11.78
C PRO A 100 -13.64 6.36 11.23
N LEU A 101 -14.57 7.28 11.03
CA LEU A 101 -15.93 6.95 10.59
C LEU A 101 -15.93 6.76 9.07
N PRO A 102 -16.42 5.63 8.54
CA PRO A 102 -16.47 5.41 7.11
C PRO A 102 -17.39 6.45 6.46
N LEU A 103 -16.86 7.18 5.47
CA LEU A 103 -17.68 8.13 4.73
C LEU A 103 -18.69 7.38 3.84
N PRO A 104 -19.98 7.76 3.84
CA PRO A 104 -20.97 7.18 2.94
C PRO A 104 -20.51 7.30 1.48
N ALA A 105 -20.72 6.25 0.68
CA ALA A 105 -20.24 6.16 -0.69
C ALA A 105 -20.65 7.36 -1.57
N GLY A 106 -21.86 7.90 -1.38
CA GLY A 106 -22.34 9.09 -2.11
C GLY A 106 -21.56 10.36 -1.79
N LEU A 107 -21.18 10.57 -0.51
CA LEU A 107 -20.38 11.71 -0.09
C LEU A 107 -18.93 11.57 -0.58
N LEU A 108 -18.37 10.36 -0.49
CA LEU A 108 -17.06 10.03 -1.05
C LEU A 108 -17.02 10.29 -2.57
N ALA A 109 -18.02 9.83 -3.31
CA ALA A 109 -18.11 10.04 -4.75
C ALA A 109 -18.20 11.54 -5.12
N ALA A 110 -18.98 12.32 -4.38
CA ALA A 110 -19.05 13.77 -4.55
C ALA A 110 -17.69 14.45 -4.30
N LEU A 111 -17.01 14.09 -3.20
CA LEU A 111 -15.69 14.63 -2.87
C LEU A 111 -14.62 14.26 -3.90
N LEU A 112 -14.63 13.01 -4.40
CA LEU A 112 -13.68 12.56 -5.43
C LEU A 112 -13.91 13.28 -6.76
N ARG A 113 -15.17 13.47 -7.17
CA ARG A 113 -15.53 14.24 -8.37
C ARG A 113 -15.07 15.69 -8.28
N LEU A 114 -15.30 16.35 -7.13
CA LEU A 114 -14.82 17.71 -6.88
C LEU A 114 -13.30 17.83 -6.95
N ARG A 115 -12.57 16.76 -6.62
CA ARG A 115 -11.11 16.70 -6.65
C ARG A 115 -10.55 16.33 -8.03
N GLY A 116 -11.39 16.21 -9.05
CA GLY A 116 -11.00 15.81 -10.42
C GLY A 116 -10.50 14.37 -10.53
N ARG A 117 -10.79 13.52 -9.54
CA ARG A 117 -10.35 12.12 -9.51
C ARG A 117 -11.42 11.26 -10.18
N SER A 118 -11.05 10.66 -11.32
CA SER A 118 -11.91 9.80 -12.12
C SER A 118 -11.78 8.31 -11.75
N GLU A 119 -11.18 7.94 -10.61
CA GLU A 119 -11.09 6.54 -10.21
C GLU A 119 -12.51 5.95 -10.07
N LEU A 120 -12.91 5.15 -11.07
CA LEU A 120 -14.25 4.60 -11.28
C LEU A 120 -14.63 3.52 -10.23
N ASP A 121 -13.65 2.92 -9.57
CA ASP A 121 -13.88 1.99 -8.46
C ASP A 121 -12.82 2.16 -7.35
N PRO A 122 -13.17 2.72 -6.18
CA PRO A 122 -12.27 2.86 -5.04
C PRO A 122 -11.90 1.53 -4.34
N HIS A 123 -12.54 0.42 -4.73
CA HIS A 123 -12.36 -0.93 -4.19
C HIS A 123 -11.73 -1.92 -5.17
N CYS A 124 -11.21 -1.44 -6.30
CA CYS A 124 -10.44 -2.26 -7.23
C CYS A 124 -9.33 -3.02 -6.47
N ARG A 125 -9.07 -4.27 -6.86
CA ARG A 125 -7.98 -5.09 -6.31
C ARG A 125 -7.16 -5.68 -7.46
N TYR A 126 -5.86 -5.54 -7.39
CA TYR A 126 -4.92 -6.12 -8.32
C TYR A 126 -4.62 -7.58 -7.98
N SER A 127 -4.76 -8.46 -8.95
CA SER A 127 -4.51 -9.89 -8.76
C SER A 127 -3.14 -10.29 -9.27
N ALA A 128 -2.32 -10.86 -8.38
CA ALA A 128 -1.07 -11.53 -8.73
C ALA A 128 -1.27 -13.02 -9.08
N ALA A 129 -2.52 -13.49 -9.25
CA ALA A 129 -2.84 -14.90 -9.46
C ALA A 129 -2.08 -15.52 -10.65
N LYS A 130 -1.94 -14.76 -11.74
CA LYS A 130 -1.19 -15.20 -12.92
C LYS A 130 0.28 -15.47 -12.63
N LEU A 131 0.92 -14.62 -11.83
CA LEU A 131 2.31 -14.80 -11.42
C LEU A 131 2.44 -15.97 -10.43
N ARG A 132 1.50 -16.11 -9.49
CA ARG A 132 1.46 -17.23 -8.54
C ARG A 132 1.22 -18.58 -9.22
N ALA A 133 0.35 -18.62 -10.23
CA ALA A 133 0.07 -19.82 -11.02
C ALA A 133 1.32 -20.33 -11.76
N GLN A 134 2.30 -19.44 -11.99
CA GLN A 134 3.58 -19.80 -12.57
C GLN A 134 4.57 -20.41 -11.55
N GLY A 135 4.22 -20.45 -10.26
CA GLY A 135 5.06 -20.98 -9.17
C GLY A 135 5.78 -19.89 -8.36
N PHE A 136 5.50 -18.62 -8.59
CA PHE A 136 6.12 -17.53 -7.83
C PHE A 136 5.56 -17.45 -6.40
N ALA A 137 6.48 -17.36 -5.43
CA ALA A 137 6.17 -17.04 -4.04
C ALA A 137 6.93 -15.76 -3.63
N PRO A 138 6.27 -14.79 -2.95
CA PRO A 138 6.95 -13.63 -2.40
C PRO A 138 8.03 -14.06 -1.39
N PRO A 139 9.23 -13.46 -1.43
CA PRO A 139 10.32 -13.81 -0.52
C PRO A 139 10.11 -13.27 0.90
N VAL A 140 9.24 -12.28 1.05
CA VAL A 140 8.94 -11.61 2.32
C VAL A 140 7.43 -11.50 2.50
N ALA A 141 6.95 -11.65 3.73
CA ALA A 141 5.56 -11.39 4.05
C ALA A 141 5.30 -9.88 4.12
N PHE A 142 4.18 -9.41 3.55
CA PHE A 142 3.78 -8.00 3.57
C PHE A 142 3.93 -7.34 4.94
N ALA A 143 3.42 -8.00 5.98
CA ALA A 143 3.42 -7.48 7.36
C ALA A 143 4.84 -7.25 7.88
N ALA A 144 5.76 -8.18 7.61
CA ALA A 144 7.15 -8.08 8.03
C ALA A 144 7.88 -6.96 7.26
N ALA A 145 7.66 -6.87 5.94
CA ALA A 145 8.22 -5.80 5.12
C ALA A 145 7.70 -4.41 5.55
N LEU A 146 6.41 -4.30 5.83
CA LEU A 146 5.79 -3.07 6.31
C LEU A 146 6.36 -2.65 7.68
N ALA A 147 6.46 -3.58 8.64
CA ALA A 147 7.04 -3.30 9.95
C ALA A 147 8.50 -2.83 9.85
N ALA A 148 9.33 -3.57 9.10
CA ALA A 148 10.73 -3.20 8.90
C ALA A 148 10.88 -1.83 8.21
N GLN A 149 9.99 -1.49 7.28
CA GLN A 149 9.97 -0.18 6.66
C GLN A 149 9.51 0.92 7.63
N ALA A 150 8.48 0.66 8.43
CA ALA A 150 7.94 1.62 9.39
C ALA A 150 9.01 2.01 10.43
N GLU A 151 9.71 1.02 10.99
CA GLU A 151 10.84 1.23 11.92
C GLU A 151 11.96 2.06 11.29
N ARG A 152 12.32 1.75 10.04
CA ARG A 152 13.36 2.51 9.32
C ARG A 152 12.97 3.97 9.13
N LEU A 153 11.72 4.22 8.71
CA LEU A 153 11.21 5.58 8.53
C LEU A 153 11.07 6.34 9.85
N ALA A 154 10.83 5.63 10.96
CA ALA A 154 10.86 6.21 12.30
C ALA A 154 12.29 6.56 12.74
N GLY A 155 13.28 5.72 12.42
CA GLY A 155 14.70 6.00 12.68
C GLY A 155 15.27 7.16 11.86
N GLU A 156 14.91 7.27 10.57
CA GLU A 156 15.26 8.44 9.73
C GLU A 156 14.59 9.75 10.19
N ALA A 157 13.54 9.62 10.99
CA ALA A 157 12.74 10.71 11.48
C ALA A 157 13.19 11.27 12.84
N ALA A 158 13.97 10.50 13.61
CA ALA A 158 14.53 10.89 14.91
C ALA A 158 15.72 11.85 14.72
#